data_AF-A0A3N4T073-F1
#
_entry.id   AF-A0A3N4T073-F1
#
_cell.length_a   1.000
_cell.length_b   1.000
_cell.length_c   1.000
_cell.angle_alpha   90.00
_cell.angle_beta   90.00
_cell.angle_gamma   90.00
#
_symmetry.space_group_name_H-M   'P 1'
#
loop_
_entity.id
_entity.type
_entity.pdbx_description
1 polymer ?
#
loop_
_entity_poly.entity_id
_entity_poly.type
_entity_poly.pdbx_seq_one_letter_code
_entity_poly.pdbx_strand_id
1 'polypeptide(L)'
;MSVRTTLVAATALALSAALAAPALAAPAAGHSATRKAVEAAVAAGVTGVTATARDAHGTWSTTAGVGNTRTGAPRSPDDRFRVGSITKTFVATVLLQLEAEGRLSLDDTVDKWLPGVVTGNGNDGRRITVRRLLNHTSGIFNYTADDDFGRTYFLADGFFKHRYDTLTPAALVAIAMKHKPAFAPGTSWAYSNTNYVLAGMVIKAVTGRSYAEEITNRLIRPLRLTGTSLPGTRTTVPRPSSRAYSKLAATTTGPTSPPSTVSRD
;
A
#
# COMPACT_ATOMS: atom_id res chain seq x y z
N MET A 1 43.82 54.58 -71.32
CA MET A 1 42.56 55.34 -71.25
C MET A 1 42.23 55.60 -69.78
N SER A 2 42.17 56.87 -69.38
CA SER A 2 41.56 57.34 -68.12
C SER A 2 40.15 56.73 -67.95
N VAL A 3 39.64 56.47 -66.74
CA VAL A 3 39.16 57.46 -65.76
C VAL A 3 39.16 56.86 -64.34
N ARG A 4 39.66 57.65 -63.37
CA ARG A 4 39.40 57.52 -61.92
C ARG A 4 38.04 58.17 -61.60
N THR A 5 37.31 57.68 -60.59
CA THR A 5 36.90 58.40 -59.36
C THR A 5 35.62 57.82 -58.73
N THR A 6 35.70 57.67 -57.40
CA THR A 6 34.79 57.24 -56.32
C THR A 6 33.38 57.85 -56.25
N LEU A 7 32.42 57.11 -55.65
CA LEU A 7 31.41 57.59 -54.67
C LEU A 7 30.81 56.40 -53.86
N VAL A 8 31.05 56.28 -52.53
CA VAL A 8 30.13 56.55 -51.38
C VAL A 8 28.88 55.64 -51.37
N ALA A 9 28.85 54.54 -50.60
CA ALA A 9 28.45 54.37 -49.19
C ALA A 9 26.95 54.57 -48.87
N ALA A 10 26.30 53.50 -48.36
CA ALA A 10 25.19 53.41 -47.39
C ALA A 10 24.25 52.24 -47.78
N THR A 11 24.20 51.13 -47.05
CA THR A 11 23.13 50.73 -46.09
C THR A 11 23.27 49.20 -45.96
N ALA A 12 23.12 48.47 -44.84
CA ALA A 12 22.81 48.76 -43.46
C ALA A 12 23.42 47.60 -42.62
N LEU A 13 24.29 47.92 -41.66
CA LEU A 13 24.53 47.03 -40.53
C LEU A 13 23.51 47.41 -39.45
N ALA A 14 22.47 46.59 -39.29
CA ALA A 14 21.55 46.68 -38.16
C ALA A 14 21.40 45.29 -37.52
N LEU A 15 22.24 45.06 -36.50
CA LEU A 15 22.02 44.23 -35.32
C LEU A 15 21.31 42.88 -35.51
N SER A 16 22.10 41.84 -35.78
CA SER A 16 21.78 40.46 -35.39
C SER A 16 22.14 40.22 -33.92
N ALA A 17 21.41 40.84 -32.98
CA ALA A 17 21.53 40.53 -31.56
C ALA A 17 20.31 41.05 -30.79
N ALA A 18 19.35 40.15 -30.49
CA ALA A 18 18.27 40.20 -29.48
C ALA A 18 17.01 39.52 -30.08
N LEU A 19 16.42 38.45 -29.57
CA LEU A 19 16.57 37.76 -28.29
C LEU A 19 16.44 36.25 -28.54
N ALA A 20 17.48 35.49 -28.25
CA ALA A 20 17.26 34.18 -27.65
C ALA A 20 16.70 34.48 -26.26
N ALA A 21 15.37 34.65 -26.17
CA ALA A 21 14.72 34.58 -24.87
C ALA A 21 15.16 33.24 -24.28
N PRO A 22 15.65 33.19 -23.02
CA PRO A 22 15.63 31.92 -22.32
C PRO A 22 14.18 31.46 -22.45
N ALA A 23 13.95 30.27 -23.00
CA ALA A 23 12.71 29.60 -22.73
C ALA A 23 12.64 29.57 -21.21
N LEU A 24 11.85 30.48 -20.62
CA LEU A 24 11.48 30.43 -19.23
C LEU A 24 10.92 29.02 -19.11
N ALA A 25 11.74 28.12 -18.55
CA ALA A 25 11.29 26.80 -18.20
C ALA A 25 10.00 27.06 -17.44
N ALA A 26 8.87 26.63 -18.01
CA ALA A 26 7.58 26.72 -17.34
C ALA A 26 7.85 26.25 -15.91
N PRO A 27 7.48 27.03 -14.88
CA PRO A 27 7.83 26.67 -13.51
C PRO A 27 7.37 25.23 -13.34
N ALA A 28 8.32 24.31 -13.13
CA ALA A 28 8.03 22.89 -13.00
C ALA A 28 6.85 22.81 -12.07
N ALA A 29 5.67 22.42 -12.60
CA ALA A 29 4.39 22.70 -11.97
C ALA A 29 4.43 22.13 -10.56
N GLY A 30 4.77 23.01 -9.61
CA GLY A 30 5.39 22.53 -8.38
C GLY A 30 4.30 21.83 -7.62
N HIS A 31 4.56 20.62 -7.13
CA HIS A 31 3.68 19.89 -6.21
C HIS A 31 3.54 20.61 -4.84
N SER A 32 3.39 21.94 -4.87
CA SER A 32 3.23 22.86 -3.76
C SER A 32 1.98 22.55 -2.94
N ALA A 33 0.87 22.18 -3.61
CA ALA A 33 -0.33 21.69 -2.93
C ALA A 33 -0.03 20.41 -2.14
N THR A 34 0.68 19.45 -2.73
CA THR A 34 1.10 18.22 -2.05
C THR A 34 2.05 18.50 -0.90
N ARG A 35 3.02 19.42 -1.07
CA ARG A 35 3.93 19.85 -0.01
C ARG A 35 3.16 20.45 1.18
N LYS A 36 2.25 21.39 0.91
CA LYS A 36 1.40 21.99 1.94
C LYS A 36 0.55 20.94 2.67
N ALA A 37 0.03 19.94 1.96
CA ALA A 37 -0.74 18.85 2.57
C ALA A 37 0.12 17.97 3.50
N VAL A 38 1.35 17.67 3.10
CA VAL A 38 2.34 16.92 3.90
C VAL A 38 2.71 17.69 5.18
N GLU A 39 2.94 19.00 5.07
CA GLU A 39 3.18 19.88 6.23
C GLU A 39 1.97 19.98 7.15
N ALA A 40 0.77 20.15 6.58
CA ALA A 40 -0.48 20.22 7.34
C ALA A 40 -0.76 18.93 8.11
N ALA A 41 -0.45 17.76 7.54
CA ALA A 41 -0.58 16.47 8.23
C ALA A 41 0.33 16.39 9.47
N VAL A 42 1.55 16.92 9.38
CA VAL A 42 2.46 16.99 10.53
C VAL A 42 1.95 17.98 11.57
N ALA A 43 1.48 19.15 11.16
CA ALA A 43 0.85 20.12 12.05
C ALA A 43 -0.39 19.55 12.77
N ALA A 44 -1.12 18.62 12.12
CA ALA A 44 -2.25 17.89 12.69
C ALA A 44 -1.84 16.72 13.61
N GLY A 45 -0.54 16.49 13.81
CA GLY A 45 -0.02 15.51 14.77
C GLY A 45 0.50 14.20 14.18
N VAL A 46 0.63 14.07 12.85
CA VAL A 46 1.38 12.97 12.25
C VAL A 46 2.87 13.19 12.48
N THR A 47 3.57 12.20 13.04
CA THR A 47 4.98 12.35 13.44
C THR A 47 5.91 12.72 12.28
N GLY A 48 5.69 12.13 11.11
CA GLY A 48 6.42 12.45 9.90
C GLY A 48 5.79 11.77 8.70
N VAL A 49 5.86 12.44 7.56
CA VAL A 49 5.22 12.06 6.31
C VAL A 49 6.26 12.06 5.20
N THR A 50 6.16 11.10 4.29
CA THR A 50 6.88 11.07 3.02
C THR A 50 5.87 10.93 1.88
N ALA A 51 6.12 11.63 0.77
CA ALA A 51 5.31 11.52 -0.43
C ALA A 51 6.20 11.61 -1.67
N THR A 52 5.91 10.78 -2.68
CA THR A 52 6.57 10.78 -3.98
C THR A 52 5.52 10.82 -5.07
N ALA A 53 5.71 11.69 -6.05
CA ALA A 53 4.90 11.78 -7.26
C ALA A 53 5.80 11.55 -8.48
N ARG A 54 5.26 10.92 -9.51
CA ARG A 54 5.89 10.80 -10.82
C ARG A 54 4.88 11.26 -11.87
N ASP A 55 5.25 12.24 -12.67
CA ASP A 55 4.44 12.80 -13.74
C ASP A 55 5.28 13.03 -15.01
N ALA A 56 4.75 13.79 -15.98
CA ALA A 56 5.42 14.10 -17.23
C ALA A 56 6.75 14.89 -17.04
N HIS A 57 6.95 15.52 -15.89
CA HIS A 57 8.12 16.32 -15.56
C HIS A 57 9.17 15.58 -14.72
N GLY A 58 8.93 14.30 -14.42
CA GLY A 58 9.88 13.44 -13.74
C GLY A 58 9.37 12.96 -12.38
N THR A 59 10.29 12.75 -11.44
CA THR A 59 9.97 12.30 -10.08
C THR A 59 10.22 13.42 -9.10
N TRP A 60 9.25 13.66 -8.24
CA TRP A 60 9.33 14.61 -7.16
C TRP A 60 9.04 13.90 -5.85
N SER A 61 9.78 14.25 -4.79
CA SER A 61 9.51 13.75 -3.45
C SER A 61 9.56 14.88 -2.43
N THR A 62 8.80 14.71 -1.35
CA THR A 62 8.81 15.63 -0.21
C THR A 62 8.65 14.85 1.09
N THR A 63 9.18 15.41 2.16
CA THR A 63 9.02 14.91 3.51
C THR A 63 8.67 16.05 4.46
N ALA A 64 7.96 15.76 5.54
CA ALA A 64 7.83 16.66 6.68
C ALA A 64 7.89 15.86 7.99
N GLY A 65 8.24 16.55 9.08
CA GLY A 65 8.34 15.94 10.41
C GLY A 65 9.52 14.97 10.55
N VAL A 66 9.44 14.11 11.56
CA VAL A 66 10.55 13.25 11.98
C VAL A 66 10.25 11.77 11.74
N GLY A 67 11.32 11.03 11.45
CA GLY A 67 11.34 9.58 11.44
C GLY A 67 11.59 8.98 12.82
N ASN A 68 12.20 9.75 13.74
CA ASN A 68 12.50 9.33 15.10
C ASN A 68 12.26 10.47 16.10
N THR A 69 11.22 10.36 16.95
CA THR A 69 10.87 11.40 17.94
C THR A 69 11.88 11.53 19.06
N ARG A 70 12.64 10.47 19.35
CA ARG A 70 13.68 10.48 20.38
C ARG A 70 14.95 11.21 19.93
N THR A 71 15.35 11.02 18.68
CA THR A 71 16.61 11.59 18.16
C THR A 71 16.40 12.82 17.28
N GLY A 72 15.16 13.16 16.94
CA GLY A 72 14.83 14.22 15.99
C GLY A 72 15.22 13.90 14.54
N ALA A 73 15.63 12.66 14.23
CA ALA A 73 16.07 12.31 12.87
C ALA A 73 14.92 12.50 11.86
N PRO A 74 15.16 13.13 10.70
CA PRO A 74 14.11 13.45 9.74
C PRO A 74 13.49 12.18 9.13
N ARG A 75 12.25 12.30 8.65
CA ARG A 75 11.66 11.30 7.76
C ARG A 75 12.39 11.36 6.40
N SER A 76 12.60 10.23 5.75
CA SER A 76 13.27 10.16 4.45
C SER A 76 12.30 9.79 3.32
N PRO A 77 12.48 10.32 2.09
CA PRO A 77 11.77 9.85 0.90
C PRO A 77 12.05 8.37 0.58
N ASP A 78 13.20 7.86 1.00
CA ASP A 78 13.63 6.47 0.74
C ASP A 78 13.16 5.48 1.82
N ASP A 79 12.49 5.95 2.87
CA ASP A 79 12.08 5.09 3.98
C ASP A 79 11.12 3.99 3.54
N ARG A 80 11.49 2.75 3.87
CA ARG A 80 10.61 1.59 3.74
C ARG A 80 9.63 1.56 4.92
N PHE A 81 8.38 1.23 4.62
CA PHE A 81 7.31 1.15 5.63
C PHE A 81 6.35 -0.01 5.35
N ARG A 82 5.54 -0.36 6.36
CA ARG A 82 4.50 -1.40 6.24
C ARG A 82 3.31 -0.81 5.49
N VAL A 83 3.07 -1.26 4.26
CA VAL A 83 2.01 -0.73 3.37
C VAL A 83 0.59 -1.21 3.71
N GLY A 84 0.44 -2.11 4.69
CA GLY A 84 -0.85 -2.61 5.16
C GLY A 84 -1.73 -3.16 4.03
N SER A 85 -2.96 -2.67 3.94
CA SER A 85 -3.98 -3.14 2.99
C SER A 85 -3.65 -2.93 1.51
N ILE A 86 -2.64 -2.14 1.15
CA ILE A 86 -2.12 -2.08 -0.24
C ILE A 86 -1.68 -3.47 -0.73
N THR A 87 -1.28 -4.36 0.17
CA THR A 87 -0.96 -5.77 -0.13
C THR A 87 -2.08 -6.48 -0.90
N LYS A 88 -3.35 -6.09 -0.69
CA LYS A 88 -4.51 -6.68 -1.37
C LYS A 88 -4.41 -6.53 -2.89
N THR A 89 -3.89 -5.41 -3.37
CA THR A 89 -3.68 -5.19 -4.81
C THR A 89 -2.71 -6.22 -5.38
N PHE A 90 -1.61 -6.52 -4.69
CA PHE A 90 -0.65 -7.55 -5.14
C PHE A 90 -1.28 -8.95 -5.19
N VAL A 91 -2.06 -9.32 -4.17
CA VAL A 91 -2.78 -10.60 -4.12
C VAL A 91 -3.82 -10.71 -5.24
N ALA A 92 -4.60 -9.66 -5.46
CA ALA A 92 -5.60 -9.61 -6.52
C ALA A 92 -4.95 -9.72 -7.91
N THR A 93 -3.84 -9.02 -8.15
CA THR A 93 -3.10 -9.12 -9.41
C THR A 93 -2.61 -10.54 -9.67
N VAL A 94 -2.09 -11.25 -8.66
CA VAL A 94 -1.69 -12.65 -8.83
C VAL A 94 -2.88 -13.53 -9.21
N LEU A 95 -4.04 -13.39 -8.55
CA LEU A 95 -5.24 -14.18 -8.90
C LEU A 95 -5.76 -13.85 -10.31
N LEU A 96 -5.72 -12.59 -10.74
CA LEU A 96 -6.07 -12.18 -12.09
C LEU A 96 -5.11 -12.76 -13.14
N GLN A 97 -3.81 -12.81 -12.85
CA GLN A 97 -2.84 -13.49 -13.72
C GLN A 97 -3.09 -15.00 -13.79
N LEU A 98 -3.41 -15.64 -12.66
CA LEU A 98 -3.75 -17.07 -12.63
C LEU A 98 -5.05 -17.36 -13.42
N GLU A 99 -6.03 -16.46 -13.40
CA GLU A 99 -7.22 -16.56 -14.26
C GLU A 99 -6.85 -16.41 -15.74
N ALA A 100 -6.01 -15.44 -16.10
CA ALA A 100 -5.53 -15.25 -17.46
C ALA A 100 -4.70 -16.45 -17.98
N GLU A 101 -4.02 -17.16 -17.08
CA GLU A 101 -3.30 -18.41 -17.37
C GLU A 101 -4.23 -19.64 -17.46
N GLY A 102 -5.55 -19.47 -17.27
CA GLY A 102 -6.52 -20.57 -17.26
C GLY A 102 -6.38 -21.52 -16.07
N ARG A 103 -5.67 -21.11 -15.01
CA ARG A 103 -5.38 -21.97 -13.84
C ARG A 103 -6.49 -21.98 -12.81
N LEU A 104 -7.34 -20.97 -12.82
CA LEU A 104 -8.56 -20.86 -12.03
C LEU A 104 -9.58 -19.97 -12.79
N SER A 105 -10.84 -20.01 -12.38
CA SER A 105 -11.79 -18.95 -12.71
C SER A 105 -12.08 -18.11 -11.46
N LEU A 106 -12.21 -16.78 -11.59
CA LEU A 106 -12.69 -15.98 -10.47
C LEU A 106 -14.14 -16.31 -10.08
N ASP A 107 -14.89 -16.98 -10.96
CA ASP A 107 -16.24 -17.47 -10.67
C ASP A 107 -16.26 -18.88 -10.08
N ASP A 108 -15.08 -19.50 -9.90
CA ASP A 108 -14.96 -20.70 -9.08
C ASP A 108 -15.42 -20.41 -7.65
N THR A 109 -16.10 -21.38 -7.04
CA THR A 109 -16.45 -21.32 -5.63
C THR A 109 -15.20 -21.41 -4.77
N VAL A 110 -15.24 -20.80 -3.59
CA VAL A 110 -14.13 -20.90 -2.62
C VAL A 110 -13.94 -22.35 -2.19
N ASP A 111 -15.03 -23.11 -2.04
CA ASP A 111 -14.99 -24.52 -1.63
C ASP A 111 -14.31 -25.44 -2.66
N LYS A 112 -14.34 -25.09 -3.97
CA LYS A 112 -13.57 -25.81 -5.00
C LYS A 112 -12.07 -25.84 -4.68
N TRP A 113 -11.54 -24.73 -4.19
CA TRP A 113 -10.11 -24.55 -3.91
C TRP A 113 -9.75 -24.81 -2.45
N LEU A 114 -10.70 -24.60 -1.53
CA LEU A 114 -10.52 -24.68 -0.09
C LEU A 114 -11.68 -25.49 0.54
N PRO A 115 -11.78 -26.79 0.25
CA PRO A 115 -12.92 -27.61 0.67
C PRO A 115 -13.07 -27.63 2.18
N GLY A 116 -14.26 -27.29 2.67
CA GLY A 116 -14.60 -27.31 4.10
C GLY A 116 -13.98 -26.20 4.94
N VAL A 117 -13.24 -25.26 4.34
CA VAL A 117 -12.62 -24.14 5.07
C VAL A 117 -13.63 -23.06 5.42
N VAL A 118 -14.56 -22.74 4.52
CA VAL A 118 -15.60 -21.73 4.73
C VAL A 118 -16.93 -22.43 5.01
N THR A 119 -17.14 -22.80 6.27
CA THR A 119 -18.32 -23.54 6.74
C THR A 119 -18.67 -23.15 8.18
N GLY A 120 -19.88 -23.48 8.62
CA GLY A 120 -20.35 -23.24 9.98
C GLY A 120 -21.01 -21.86 10.15
N ASN A 121 -21.91 -21.76 11.13
CA ASN A 121 -22.65 -20.51 11.46
C ASN A 121 -23.35 -19.83 10.27
N GLY A 122 -23.75 -20.60 9.25
CA GLY A 122 -24.37 -20.09 8.03
C GLY A 122 -23.39 -19.65 6.93
N ASN A 123 -22.08 -19.75 7.15
CA ASN A 123 -21.07 -19.61 6.11
C ASN A 123 -21.13 -20.81 5.17
N ASP A 124 -21.08 -20.57 3.86
CA ASP A 124 -21.07 -21.63 2.84
C ASP A 124 -20.15 -21.25 1.67
N GLY A 125 -18.94 -21.81 1.67
CA GLY A 125 -17.94 -21.61 0.63
C GLY A 125 -18.37 -22.06 -0.77
N ARG A 126 -19.40 -22.91 -0.89
CA ARG A 126 -19.96 -23.35 -2.17
C ARG A 126 -20.81 -22.27 -2.84
N ARG A 127 -21.21 -21.23 -2.10
CA ARG A 127 -22.00 -20.09 -2.58
C ARG A 127 -21.18 -18.81 -2.77
N ILE A 128 -19.91 -18.83 -2.38
CA ILE A 128 -19.01 -17.69 -2.42
C ILE A 128 -17.99 -17.96 -3.52
N THR A 129 -17.83 -17.03 -4.46
CA THR A 129 -16.81 -17.14 -5.52
C THR A 129 -15.52 -16.43 -5.13
N VAL A 130 -14.42 -16.75 -5.78
CA VAL A 130 -13.14 -16.02 -5.61
C VAL A 130 -13.31 -14.53 -5.93
N ARG A 131 -14.10 -14.17 -6.95
CA ARG A 131 -14.47 -12.79 -7.31
C ARG A 131 -15.09 -12.04 -6.13
N ARG A 132 -15.97 -12.71 -5.38
CA ARG A 132 -16.64 -12.13 -4.20
C ARG A 132 -15.70 -11.91 -3.02
N LEU A 133 -14.63 -12.70 -2.92
CA LEU A 133 -13.55 -12.40 -1.97
C LEU A 133 -12.85 -11.09 -2.35
N LEU A 134 -12.42 -10.96 -3.61
CA LEU A 134 -11.61 -9.84 -4.09
C LEU A 134 -12.32 -8.49 -4.03
N ASN A 135 -13.64 -8.47 -4.26
CA ASN A 135 -14.44 -7.25 -4.26
C ASN A 135 -15.21 -7.00 -2.95
N HIS A 136 -14.99 -7.80 -1.91
CA HIS A 136 -15.64 -7.65 -0.60
C HIS A 136 -17.18 -7.82 -0.58
N THR A 137 -17.72 -8.63 -1.49
CA THR A 137 -19.15 -8.97 -1.54
C THR A 137 -19.45 -10.41 -1.08
N SER A 138 -18.51 -11.06 -0.39
CA SER A 138 -18.67 -12.43 0.11
C SER A 138 -19.65 -12.58 1.28
N GLY A 139 -19.82 -11.52 2.08
CA GLY A 139 -20.54 -11.57 3.36
C GLY A 139 -19.75 -12.16 4.53
N ILE A 140 -18.52 -12.63 4.31
CA ILE A 140 -17.70 -13.28 5.35
C ILE A 140 -17.27 -12.26 6.41
N PHE A 141 -17.52 -12.60 7.68
CA PHE A 141 -17.15 -11.78 8.83
C PHE A 141 -15.65 -11.40 8.80
N ASN A 142 -15.35 -10.16 9.19
CA ASN A 142 -13.98 -9.66 9.25
C ASN A 142 -13.33 -10.06 10.57
N TYR A 143 -12.35 -10.98 10.57
CA TYR A 143 -11.73 -11.44 11.83
C TYR A 143 -11.14 -10.31 12.68
N THR A 144 -10.77 -9.17 12.09
CA THR A 144 -10.25 -8.01 12.84
C THR A 144 -11.34 -7.25 13.59
N ALA A 145 -12.62 -7.55 13.35
CA ALA A 145 -13.76 -7.01 14.06
C ALA A 145 -14.26 -7.94 15.18
N ASP A 146 -13.59 -9.08 15.39
CA ASP A 146 -13.83 -9.94 16.55
C ASP A 146 -13.31 -9.25 17.82
N ASP A 147 -14.13 -9.22 18.87
CA ASP A 147 -13.82 -8.48 20.10
C ASP A 147 -12.56 -8.99 20.80
N ASP A 148 -12.37 -10.31 20.85
CA ASP A 148 -11.19 -10.92 21.46
C ASP A 148 -9.94 -10.64 20.62
N PHE A 149 -10.05 -10.69 19.30
CA PHE A 149 -8.97 -10.29 18.41
C PHE A 149 -8.61 -8.81 18.61
N GLY A 150 -9.61 -7.91 18.65
CA GLY A 150 -9.41 -6.49 18.85
C GLY A 150 -8.76 -6.17 20.20
N ARG A 151 -9.22 -6.81 21.28
CA ARG A 151 -8.62 -6.69 22.61
C ARG A 151 -7.18 -7.18 22.65
N THR A 152 -6.89 -8.29 21.97
CA THR A 152 -5.55 -8.90 21.97
C THR A 152 -4.55 -8.13 21.11
N TYR A 153 -4.97 -7.60 19.95
CA TYR A 153 -4.03 -7.06 18.96
C TYR A 153 -4.16 -5.57 18.67
N PHE A 154 -5.19 -4.87 19.13
CA PHE A 154 -5.38 -3.43 18.86
C PHE A 154 -5.43 -2.55 20.11
N LEU A 155 -5.77 -3.09 21.27
CA LEU A 155 -5.67 -2.36 22.54
C LEU A 155 -4.24 -2.39 23.09
N ALA A 156 -3.86 -1.35 23.83
CA ALA A 156 -2.47 -1.13 24.25
C ALA A 156 -1.86 -2.35 24.96
N ASP A 157 -2.49 -2.83 26.03
CA ASP A 157 -1.97 -3.95 26.85
C ASP A 157 -1.83 -5.24 26.03
N GLY A 158 -2.85 -5.54 25.22
CA GLY A 158 -2.84 -6.69 24.32
C GLY A 158 -1.73 -6.57 23.29
N PHE A 159 -1.70 -5.45 22.55
CA PHE A 159 -0.74 -5.23 21.47
C PHE A 159 0.70 -5.37 21.95
N PHE A 160 1.08 -4.76 23.08
CA PHE A 160 2.46 -4.87 23.56
C PHE A 160 2.85 -6.29 23.98
N LYS A 161 1.89 -7.08 24.46
CA LYS A 161 2.10 -8.48 24.82
C LYS A 161 2.13 -9.42 23.60
N HIS A 162 1.30 -9.16 22.60
CA HIS A 162 1.00 -10.11 21.52
C HIS A 162 1.51 -9.69 20.14
N ARG A 163 2.14 -8.51 19.98
CA ARG A 163 2.68 -8.01 18.68
C ARG A 163 3.71 -8.91 17.99
N TYR A 164 4.18 -9.97 18.66
CA TYR A 164 5.15 -10.93 18.13
C TYR A 164 4.59 -12.34 17.94
N ASP A 165 3.29 -12.54 18.20
CA ASP A 165 2.62 -13.81 17.97
C ASP A 165 2.60 -14.14 16.47
N THR A 166 2.68 -15.43 16.15
CA THR A 166 2.52 -15.92 14.79
C THR A 166 1.13 -16.51 14.61
N LEU A 167 0.35 -15.93 13.70
CA LEU A 167 -0.99 -16.38 13.37
C LEU A 167 -1.00 -17.05 12.00
N THR A 168 -1.50 -18.28 11.93
CA THR A 168 -1.66 -18.99 10.66
C THR A 168 -2.89 -18.47 9.91
N PRO A 169 -2.91 -18.52 8.56
CA PRO A 169 -4.11 -18.17 7.78
C PRO A 169 -5.36 -18.93 8.25
N ALA A 170 -5.22 -20.22 8.56
CA ALA A 170 -6.33 -21.04 9.06
C ALA A 170 -6.86 -20.55 10.42
N ALA A 171 -5.98 -20.13 11.34
CA ALA A 171 -6.41 -19.56 12.62
C ALA A 171 -7.19 -18.25 12.44
N LEU A 172 -6.76 -17.38 11.52
CA LEU A 172 -7.47 -16.13 11.22
C LEU A 172 -8.85 -16.41 10.60
N VAL A 173 -8.96 -17.37 9.69
CA VAL A 173 -10.25 -17.78 9.10
C VAL A 173 -11.15 -18.42 10.16
N ALA A 174 -10.60 -19.25 11.06
CA ALA A 174 -11.36 -19.89 12.12
C ALA A 174 -12.04 -18.87 13.06
N ILE A 175 -11.41 -17.72 13.33
CA ILE A 175 -12.05 -16.62 14.08
C ILE A 175 -13.30 -16.14 13.34
N ALA A 176 -13.19 -15.86 12.05
CA ALA A 176 -14.34 -15.42 11.25
C ALA A 176 -15.47 -16.46 11.17
N MET A 177 -15.13 -17.75 11.14
CA MET A 177 -16.14 -18.83 11.07
C MET A 177 -16.95 -19.00 12.36
N LYS A 178 -16.54 -18.38 13.48
CA LYS A 178 -17.36 -18.31 14.71
C LYS A 178 -18.59 -17.40 14.57
N HIS A 179 -18.61 -16.56 13.54
CA HIS A 179 -19.64 -15.54 13.33
C HIS A 179 -20.54 -15.89 12.15
N LYS A 180 -21.79 -15.42 12.19
CA LYS A 180 -22.68 -15.48 11.02
C LYS A 180 -22.18 -14.56 9.90
N PRO A 181 -22.43 -14.88 8.62
CA PRO A 181 -22.20 -13.93 7.54
C PRO A 181 -22.95 -12.61 7.78
N ALA A 182 -22.32 -11.49 7.44
CA ALA A 182 -22.94 -10.17 7.56
C ALA A 182 -24.12 -10.01 6.59
N PHE A 183 -24.09 -10.71 5.47
CA PHE A 183 -25.13 -10.75 4.44
C PHE A 183 -24.93 -11.97 3.53
N ALA A 184 -25.92 -12.26 2.68
CA ALA A 184 -25.82 -13.35 1.70
C ALA A 184 -24.82 -13.02 0.58
N PRO A 185 -24.07 -14.00 0.03
CA PRO A 185 -23.04 -13.72 -0.97
C PRO A 185 -23.56 -12.93 -2.18
N GLY A 186 -22.95 -11.78 -2.46
CA GLY A 186 -23.26 -10.89 -3.57
C GLY A 186 -24.40 -9.90 -3.34
N THR A 187 -25.07 -9.91 -2.18
CA THR A 187 -26.23 -9.02 -1.94
C THR A 187 -25.87 -7.67 -1.33
N SER A 188 -24.63 -7.48 -0.88
CA SER A 188 -24.13 -6.23 -0.30
C SER A 188 -22.60 -6.18 -0.36
N TRP A 189 -22.03 -5.16 0.26
CA TRP A 189 -20.60 -4.94 0.36
C TRP A 189 -20.20 -4.66 1.81
N ALA A 190 -19.16 -5.35 2.29
CA ALA A 190 -18.49 -4.99 3.54
C ALA A 190 -17.03 -5.43 3.49
N TYR A 191 -16.13 -4.48 3.82
CA TYR A 191 -14.71 -4.75 3.89
C TYR A 191 -14.41 -5.86 4.91
N SER A 192 -13.68 -6.89 4.46
CA SER A 192 -13.30 -8.02 5.29
C SER A 192 -11.88 -8.46 4.98
N ASN A 193 -10.99 -8.42 5.99
CA ASN A 193 -9.63 -8.91 5.84
C ASN A 193 -9.60 -10.43 5.64
N THR A 194 -10.59 -11.16 6.18
CA THR A 194 -10.75 -12.60 6.00
C THR A 194 -10.81 -12.98 4.52
N ASN A 195 -11.43 -12.15 3.68
CA ASN A 195 -11.48 -12.40 2.23
C ASN A 195 -10.10 -12.51 1.60
N TYR A 196 -9.15 -11.66 2.01
CA TYR A 196 -7.81 -11.66 1.43
C TYR A 196 -6.86 -12.67 2.10
N VAL A 197 -7.17 -13.13 3.31
CA VAL A 197 -6.55 -14.33 3.88
C VAL A 197 -6.94 -15.55 3.05
N LEU A 198 -8.24 -15.73 2.77
CA LEU A 198 -8.76 -16.79 1.90
C LEU A 198 -8.19 -16.69 0.48
N ALA A 199 -8.10 -15.49 -0.10
CA ALA A 199 -7.50 -15.28 -1.42
C ALA A 199 -6.03 -15.76 -1.46
N GLY A 200 -5.24 -15.47 -0.42
CA GLY A 200 -3.88 -15.99 -0.30
C GLY A 200 -3.82 -17.52 -0.17
N MET A 201 -4.80 -18.13 0.51
CA MET A 201 -4.94 -19.59 0.59
C MET A 201 -5.33 -20.21 -0.77
N VAL A 202 -6.21 -19.56 -1.54
CA VAL A 202 -6.56 -19.97 -2.92
C VAL A 202 -5.33 -19.95 -3.82
N ILE A 203 -4.50 -18.90 -3.77
CA ILE A 203 -3.24 -18.86 -4.52
C ILE A 203 -2.39 -20.10 -4.20
N LYS A 204 -2.27 -20.46 -2.93
CA LYS A 204 -1.51 -21.65 -2.52
C LYS A 204 -2.12 -22.94 -3.03
N ALA A 205 -3.45 -23.09 -2.98
CA ALA A 205 -4.14 -24.27 -3.50
C ALA A 205 -3.93 -24.45 -5.01
N VAL A 206 -3.98 -23.35 -5.77
CA VAL A 206 -3.83 -23.36 -7.25
C VAL A 206 -2.37 -23.59 -7.67
N THR A 207 -1.42 -23.05 -6.92
CA THR A 207 -0.01 -22.97 -7.34
C THR A 207 0.94 -23.93 -6.64
N GLY A 208 0.55 -24.48 -5.49
CA GLY A 208 1.45 -25.20 -4.59
C GLY A 208 2.45 -24.29 -3.85
N ARG A 209 2.47 -22.99 -4.14
CA ARG A 209 3.41 -22.00 -3.60
C ARG A 209 2.70 -20.99 -2.72
N SER A 210 3.40 -20.39 -1.77
CA SER A 210 2.82 -19.33 -0.96
C SER A 210 2.47 -18.11 -1.82
N TYR A 211 1.45 -17.35 -1.39
CA TYR A 211 1.12 -16.07 -2.03
C TYR A 211 2.33 -15.12 -2.07
N ALA A 212 3.24 -15.23 -1.08
CA ALA A 212 4.44 -14.41 -1.02
C ALA A 212 5.45 -14.77 -2.13
N GLU A 213 5.64 -16.06 -2.41
CA GLU A 213 6.47 -16.51 -3.53
C GLU A 213 5.89 -16.09 -4.87
N GLU A 214 4.57 -16.23 -5.05
CA GLU A 214 3.91 -15.83 -6.29
C GLU A 214 3.99 -14.31 -6.52
N ILE A 215 3.75 -13.48 -5.49
CA ILE A 215 3.96 -12.03 -5.60
C ILE A 215 5.44 -11.72 -5.92
N THR A 216 6.38 -12.44 -5.29
CA THR A 216 7.81 -12.21 -5.52
C THR A 216 8.20 -12.51 -6.97
N ASN A 217 7.76 -13.66 -7.49
CA ASN A 217 8.12 -14.14 -8.82
C ASN A 217 7.39 -13.39 -9.94
N ARG A 218 6.13 -13.00 -9.71
CA ARG A 218 5.28 -12.39 -10.73
C ARG A 218 5.36 -10.87 -10.77
N LEU A 219 5.63 -10.23 -9.63
CA LEU A 219 5.53 -8.77 -9.49
C LEU A 219 6.86 -8.15 -9.03
N ILE A 220 7.39 -8.55 -7.88
CA ILE A 220 8.56 -7.88 -7.28
C ILE A 220 9.80 -8.01 -8.17
N ARG A 221 10.13 -9.23 -8.63
CA ARG A 221 11.31 -9.45 -9.48
C ARG A 221 11.15 -8.84 -10.88
N PRO A 222 10.05 -9.08 -11.64
CA PRO A 222 9.92 -8.54 -12.99
C PRO A 222 9.86 -7.00 -13.03
N LEU A 223 9.20 -6.38 -12.04
CA LEU A 223 9.10 -4.91 -11.94
C LEU A 223 10.29 -4.28 -11.20
N ARG A 224 11.30 -5.07 -10.78
CA ARG A 224 12.49 -4.61 -10.07
C ARG A 224 12.17 -3.77 -8.82
N LEU A 225 11.19 -4.20 -8.03
CA LEU A 225 10.75 -3.50 -6.82
C LEU A 225 11.73 -3.73 -5.65
N THR A 226 12.91 -3.13 -5.71
CA THR A 226 14.02 -3.32 -4.75
C THR A 226 13.71 -2.83 -3.33
N GLY A 227 12.69 -1.99 -3.16
CA GLY A 227 12.17 -1.53 -1.86
C GLY A 227 11.07 -2.41 -1.26
N THR A 228 10.64 -3.46 -1.95
CA THR A 228 9.44 -4.25 -1.59
C THR A 228 9.82 -5.64 -1.12
N SER A 229 9.23 -6.07 -0.01
CA SER A 229 9.42 -7.43 0.52
C SER A 229 8.17 -7.93 1.23
N LEU A 230 8.02 -9.25 1.30
CA LEU A 230 7.00 -9.93 2.09
C LEU A 230 7.68 -10.55 3.32
N PRO A 231 7.45 -10.00 4.53
CA PRO A 231 8.26 -10.37 5.69
C PRO A 231 7.89 -11.74 6.28
N GLY A 232 6.72 -12.30 5.94
CA GLY A 232 6.17 -13.42 6.70
C GLY A 232 6.02 -13.02 8.16
N THR A 233 6.64 -13.77 9.06
CA THR A 233 6.67 -13.50 10.51
C THR A 233 7.83 -12.60 10.95
N ARG A 234 8.67 -12.12 10.03
CA ARG A 234 9.77 -11.21 10.38
C ARG A 234 9.24 -9.87 10.91
N THR A 235 9.75 -9.48 12.08
CA THR A 235 9.29 -8.29 12.81
C THR A 235 10.00 -7.00 12.38
N THR A 236 11.14 -7.11 11.69
CA THR A 236 11.96 -5.97 11.27
C THR A 236 11.50 -5.41 9.92
N VAL A 237 11.72 -4.11 9.72
CA VAL A 237 11.53 -3.45 8.42
C VAL A 237 12.92 -3.18 7.84
N PRO A 238 13.22 -3.58 6.59
CA PRO A 238 14.51 -3.34 5.98
C PRO A 238 14.89 -1.84 5.98
N ARG A 239 16.18 -1.53 6.09
CA ARG A 239 16.70 -0.15 5.99
C ARG A 239 16.79 0.31 4.53
N PRO A 240 16.80 1.63 4.24
CA PRO A 240 16.46 2.71 5.16
C PRO A 240 14.99 2.62 5.57
N SER A 241 14.73 2.86 6.84
CA SER A 241 13.40 2.91 7.41
C SER A 241 13.46 3.73 8.69
N SER A 242 12.40 4.48 8.96
CA SER A 242 12.25 5.19 10.23
C SER A 242 11.01 4.71 10.98
N ARG A 243 10.90 5.11 12.25
CA ARG A 243 10.03 4.44 13.22
C ARG A 243 8.56 4.61 12.86
N ALA A 244 7.78 3.59 13.20
CA ALA A 244 6.32 3.63 13.16
C ALA A 244 5.78 3.98 14.55
N TYR A 245 4.78 4.84 14.59
CA TYR A 245 4.10 5.26 15.81
C TYR A 245 2.62 4.95 15.70
N SER A 246 2.00 4.56 16.82
CA SER A 246 0.56 4.36 16.91
C SER A 246 0.02 4.99 18.19
N LYS A 247 -1.21 5.52 18.11
CA LYS A 247 -2.02 5.90 19.27
C LYS A 247 -2.93 4.73 19.58
N LEU A 248 -2.55 3.94 20.58
CA LEU A 248 -3.34 2.79 21.02
C LEU A 248 -4.29 3.24 22.15
N ALA A 249 -5.53 2.76 22.11
CA ALA A 249 -6.49 2.98 23.19
C ALA A 249 -6.24 1.97 24.33
N ALA A 250 -6.45 2.41 25.58
CA ALA A 250 -6.37 1.53 26.73
C ALA A 250 -7.56 0.55 26.78
N THR A 251 -8.74 1.01 26.37
CA THR A 251 -9.97 0.23 26.24
C THR A 251 -10.71 0.61 24.96
N THR A 252 -11.67 -0.19 24.51
CA THR A 252 -12.44 0.03 23.27
C THR A 252 -13.15 1.39 23.20
N THR A 253 -13.41 2.02 24.36
CA THR A 253 -14.05 3.34 24.49
C THR A 253 -13.18 4.37 25.25
N GLY A 254 -11.96 4.00 25.64
CA GLY A 254 -11.09 4.81 26.48
C GLY A 254 -10.23 5.81 25.69
N PRO A 255 -9.61 6.79 26.38
CA PRO A 255 -8.72 7.75 25.75
C PRO A 255 -7.52 7.03 25.09
N THR A 256 -7.08 7.54 23.94
CA THR A 256 -5.88 7.04 23.27
C THR A 256 -4.63 7.53 24.00
N SER A 257 -3.65 6.64 24.21
CA SER A 257 -2.34 7.02 24.74
C SER A 257 -1.57 7.91 23.75
N PRO A 258 -0.57 8.69 24.22
CA PRO A 258 0.36 9.40 23.35
C PRO A 258 1.00 8.45 22.32
N PRO A 259 1.45 8.95 21.15
CA PRO A 259 2.05 8.10 20.12
C PRO A 259 3.22 7.30 20.69
N SER A 260 3.08 5.98 20.71
CA SER A 260 4.12 5.06 21.19
C SER A 260 4.82 4.43 20.00
N THR A 261 6.11 4.11 20.15
CA THR A 261 6.84 3.41 19.09
C THR A 261 6.31 1.98 18.96
N VAL A 262 5.81 1.62 17.78
CA VAL A 262 5.32 0.27 17.49
C VAL A 262 6.29 -0.56 16.64
N SER A 263 7.30 0.07 16.05
CA SER A 263 8.40 -0.61 15.35
C SER A 263 9.50 -1.09 16.31
N ARG A 264 10.19 -2.19 15.96
CA ARG A 264 11.43 -2.62 16.64
C ARG A 264 12.61 -1.75 16.18
N ASP A 265 13.64 -1.63 17.01
CA ASP A 265 14.95 -1.04 16.69
C ASP A 265 15.70 -1.82 15.61
#